data_AF-A0A3A6P563-F1
#
_entry.id   AF-A0A3A6P563-F1
#
_cell.length_a   1.000
_cell.length_b   1.000
_cell.length_c   1.000
_cell.angle_alpha   90.00
_cell.angle_beta   90.00
_cell.angle_gamma   90.00
#
_symmetry.space_group_name_H-M   'P 1'
#
loop_
_entity.id
_entity.type
_entity.pdbx_description
1 polymer ?
#
loop_
_entity_poly.entity_id
_entity_poly.type
_entity_poly.pdbx_seq_one_letter_code
_entity_poly.pdbx_strand_id
1 'polypeptide(L)'
;MAQAQPRAVFRQPFVLGELPTPAGPVPRVGAALSAGDRLSALRVRWGIGRGDYRLAPGLYALGEPGPESPVLVSANYKLSFDHLRAALPGLDAWILVLDTDGVNVWCAAGKGRLGTEELVRRVQASGLASVVSHRRLILPQLAGPGVEAHRLKKLCGFQAVFGPVRAADLPAFIASGFRATPQMRRVSFPLAQRLILIPVELVGALQYYLWLLPALALLAGLGGLAHGAGFAAAAWQDGLWAVIAALLALAAGAVAAPALLPWLPGRAFSLKGLWPGLAAAALLWFWWPGPAWPPGPALTAWLLLVPALSSFLALNFTGASNYTSLSGVKKEMRRAVPVQIAAAALGLGLWLYAIFLA
;
A
#
# COMPACT_ATOMS: atom_id res chain seq x y z
N MET A 1 38.80 -6.63 0.43
CA MET A 1 38.35 -7.96 0.91
C MET A 1 36.83 -7.96 0.88
N ALA A 2 36.21 -8.87 0.12
CA ALA A 2 34.75 -9.02 0.15
C ALA A 2 34.31 -9.39 1.57
N GLN A 3 33.31 -8.70 2.12
CA GLN A 3 32.78 -9.06 3.43
C GLN A 3 31.85 -10.25 3.23
N ALA A 4 32.15 -11.37 3.91
CA ALA A 4 31.25 -12.51 3.92
C ALA A 4 29.85 -12.06 4.37
N GLN A 5 28.80 -12.58 3.73
CA GLN A 5 27.43 -12.20 4.09
C GLN A 5 27.14 -12.53 5.57
N PRO A 6 26.37 -11.68 6.28
CA PRO A 6 26.01 -11.95 7.67
C PRO A 6 25.31 -13.31 7.83
N ARG A 7 25.66 -14.08 8.86
CA ARG A 7 25.02 -15.37 9.18
C ARG A 7 23.48 -15.29 9.31
N ALA A 8 22.94 -14.12 9.63
CA ALA A 8 21.51 -13.88 9.71
C ALA A 8 20.77 -14.12 8.38
N VAL A 9 21.45 -13.93 7.25
CA VAL A 9 20.87 -14.14 5.90
C VAL A 9 20.46 -15.60 5.70
N PHE A 10 21.26 -16.54 6.21
CA PHE A 10 21.07 -17.99 6.02
C PHE A 10 20.00 -18.60 6.93
N ARG A 11 19.61 -17.91 8.02
CA ARG A 11 18.62 -18.41 8.99
C ARG A 11 17.17 -18.09 8.63
N GLN A 12 16.94 -17.59 7.41
CA GLN A 12 15.61 -17.17 6.99
C GLN A 12 14.78 -18.39 6.53
N PRO A 13 13.48 -18.43 6.84
CA PRO A 13 12.65 -19.64 6.70
C PRO A 13 12.44 -20.09 5.24
N PHE A 14 12.72 -19.24 4.26
CA PHE A 14 12.58 -19.53 2.83
C PHE A 14 13.91 -19.90 2.15
N VAL A 15 15.01 -19.95 2.92
CA VAL A 15 16.33 -20.39 2.43
C VAL A 15 16.37 -21.92 2.44
N LEU A 16 16.71 -22.50 1.30
CA LEU A 16 16.74 -23.96 1.06
C LEU A 16 18.14 -24.56 1.22
N GLY A 17 19.17 -23.74 1.39
CA GLY A 17 20.56 -24.16 1.50
C GLY A 17 21.51 -23.03 1.16
N GLU A 18 22.76 -23.39 0.88
CA GLU A 18 23.83 -22.46 0.53
C GLU A 18 24.46 -22.88 -0.80
N LEU A 19 24.84 -21.91 -1.61
CA LEU A 19 25.57 -22.10 -2.86
C LEU A 19 26.97 -21.48 -2.70
N PRO A 20 28.06 -22.25 -2.85
CA PRO A 20 29.41 -21.70 -2.76
C PRO A 20 29.70 -20.81 -3.96
N THR A 21 30.29 -19.63 -3.72
CA THR A 21 30.73 -18.71 -4.77
C THR A 21 32.15 -18.21 -4.48
N PRO A 22 32.85 -17.62 -5.46
CA PRO A 22 34.15 -16.98 -5.23
C PRO A 22 34.11 -15.83 -4.19
N ALA A 23 32.93 -15.28 -3.90
CA ALA A 23 32.73 -14.24 -2.88
C ALA A 23 32.32 -14.81 -1.51
N GLY A 24 32.24 -16.14 -1.36
CA GLY A 24 31.73 -16.83 -0.18
C GLY A 24 30.39 -17.54 -0.44
N PRO A 25 29.83 -18.25 0.55
CA PRO A 25 28.53 -18.88 0.41
C PRO A 25 27.43 -17.84 0.22
N VAL A 26 26.42 -18.19 -0.58
CA VAL A 26 25.23 -17.38 -0.86
C VAL A 26 23.98 -18.19 -0.52
N PRO A 27 22.96 -17.63 0.15
CA PRO A 27 21.70 -18.34 0.42
C PRO A 27 21.00 -18.76 -0.88
N ARG A 28 20.64 -20.04 -0.98
CA ARG A 28 19.84 -20.59 -2.07
C ARG A 28 18.36 -20.52 -1.73
N VAL A 29 17.54 -20.03 -2.65
CA VAL A 29 16.09 -19.92 -2.53
C VAL A 29 15.38 -20.56 -3.72
N GLY A 30 14.13 -20.98 -3.53
CA GLY A 30 13.28 -21.53 -4.58
C GLY A 30 12.24 -20.52 -5.10
N ALA A 31 11.74 -20.76 -6.31
CA ALA A 31 10.63 -19.98 -6.88
C ALA A 31 9.30 -20.28 -6.16
N ALA A 32 9.09 -21.52 -5.69
CA ALA A 32 7.86 -21.90 -5.00
C ALA A 32 7.71 -21.19 -3.64
N LEU A 33 6.55 -20.58 -3.43
CA LEU A 33 6.18 -19.98 -2.14
C LEU A 33 5.60 -21.05 -1.22
N SER A 34 6.14 -21.15 0.00
CA SER A 34 5.60 -22.02 1.05
C SER A 34 4.23 -21.54 1.53
N ALA A 35 3.48 -22.39 2.25
CA ALA A 35 2.24 -21.97 2.90
C ALA A 35 2.47 -20.81 3.89
N GLY A 36 3.60 -20.82 4.62
CA GLY A 36 4.00 -19.74 5.52
C GLY A 36 4.26 -18.41 4.79
N ASP A 37 4.86 -18.45 3.59
CA ASP A 37 5.03 -17.27 2.75
C ASP A 37 3.67 -16.67 2.35
N ARG A 38 2.73 -17.52 1.90
CA ARG A 38 1.39 -17.09 1.50
C ARG A 38 0.58 -16.52 2.67
N LEU A 39 0.63 -17.19 3.83
CA LEU A 39 -0.06 -16.74 5.04
C LEU A 39 0.51 -15.41 5.54
N SER A 40 1.85 -15.26 5.56
CA SER A 40 2.48 -14.00 5.96
C SER A 40 2.18 -12.86 4.98
N ALA A 41 2.16 -13.15 3.67
CA ALA A 41 1.72 -12.20 2.65
C ALA A 41 0.27 -11.74 2.88
N LEU A 42 -0.63 -12.65 3.24
CA LEU A 42 -2.01 -12.30 3.59
C LEU A 42 -2.05 -11.41 4.84
N ARG A 43 -1.33 -11.77 5.91
CA ARG A 43 -1.27 -11.00 7.16
C ARG A 43 -0.85 -9.54 6.94
N VAL A 44 0.17 -9.30 6.11
CA VAL A 44 0.63 -7.92 5.84
C VAL A 44 -0.33 -7.12 4.95
N ARG A 45 -1.16 -7.79 4.14
CA ARG A 45 -2.27 -7.13 3.43
C ARG A 45 -3.36 -6.65 4.39
N TRP A 46 -3.44 -7.23 5.58
CA TRP A 46 -4.30 -6.78 6.68
C TRP A 46 -3.53 -5.90 7.69
N GLY A 47 -2.35 -5.38 7.34
CA GLY A 47 -1.55 -4.51 8.21
C GLY A 47 -0.84 -5.24 9.37
N ILE A 48 -1.05 -6.53 9.57
CA ILE A 48 -0.48 -7.30 10.69
C ILE A 48 1.01 -7.55 10.43
N GLY A 49 1.88 -7.01 11.28
CA GLY A 49 3.33 -7.20 11.17
C GLY A 49 3.96 -6.58 9.92
N ARG A 50 3.26 -5.64 9.27
CA ARG A 50 3.71 -5.02 8.00
C ARG A 50 5.00 -4.20 8.15
N GLY A 51 5.19 -3.52 9.28
CA GLY A 51 6.34 -2.64 9.53
C GLY A 51 7.68 -3.37 9.52
N ASP A 52 7.68 -4.64 9.95
CA ASP A 52 8.90 -5.46 10.06
C ASP A 52 8.97 -6.56 8.98
N TYR A 53 8.11 -6.49 7.95
CA TYR A 53 8.05 -7.52 6.92
C TYR A 53 9.17 -7.41 5.88
N ARG A 54 10.40 -7.65 6.33
CA ARG A 54 11.62 -7.51 5.55
C ARG A 54 12.54 -8.72 5.67
N LEU A 55 13.36 -8.91 4.65
CA LEU A 55 14.45 -9.89 4.63
C LEU A 55 15.80 -9.21 4.79
N ALA A 56 16.84 -9.99 5.08
CA ALA A 56 18.20 -9.47 5.15
C ALA A 56 18.67 -9.02 3.74
N PRO A 57 19.18 -7.78 3.56
CA PRO A 57 19.74 -7.37 2.28
C PRO A 57 21.00 -8.18 1.93
N GLY A 58 21.21 -8.47 0.64
CA GLY A 58 22.31 -9.32 0.20
C GLY A 58 22.08 -9.93 -1.17
N LEU A 59 23.01 -10.77 -1.60
CA LEU A 59 22.89 -11.58 -2.81
C LEU A 59 22.23 -12.91 -2.44
N TYR A 60 21.28 -13.36 -3.26
CA TYR A 60 20.60 -14.64 -3.14
C TYR A 60 20.70 -15.41 -4.45
N ALA A 61 20.78 -16.73 -4.37
CA ALA A 61 20.77 -17.63 -5.52
C ALA A 61 19.36 -18.19 -5.70
N LEU A 62 18.68 -17.88 -6.81
CA LEU A 62 17.45 -18.56 -7.22
C LEU A 62 17.84 -19.77 -8.06
N GLY A 63 17.54 -20.98 -7.59
CA GLY A 63 18.00 -22.21 -8.24
C GLY A 63 19.51 -22.41 -8.08
N GLU A 64 20.21 -22.72 -9.16
CA GLU A 64 21.66 -22.97 -9.20
C GLU A 64 22.35 -22.05 -10.23
N PRO A 65 22.36 -20.72 -10.00
CA PRO A 65 22.92 -19.75 -10.94
C PRO A 65 24.43 -19.88 -11.08
N GLY A 66 24.90 -19.73 -12.32
CA GLY A 66 26.31 -19.68 -12.69
C GLY A 66 26.82 -18.25 -12.98
N PRO A 67 28.07 -18.11 -13.46
CA PRO A 67 28.66 -16.81 -13.74
C PRO A 67 27.99 -16.00 -14.86
N GLU A 68 27.31 -16.68 -15.78
CA GLU A 68 26.55 -16.07 -16.89
C GLU A 68 25.09 -15.79 -16.55
N SER A 69 24.60 -16.27 -15.40
CA SER A 69 23.20 -16.13 -15.00
C SER A 69 22.84 -14.66 -14.73
N PRO A 70 21.61 -14.23 -15.09
CA PRO A 70 21.21 -12.85 -14.94
C PRO A 70 21.18 -12.41 -13.46
N VAL A 71 21.53 -11.14 -13.22
CA VAL A 71 21.42 -10.50 -11.91
C VAL A 71 20.19 -9.60 -11.86
N LEU A 72 19.22 -9.97 -11.04
CA LEU A 72 17.96 -9.26 -10.81
C LEU A 72 18.05 -8.44 -9.53
N VAL A 73 17.63 -7.18 -9.55
CA VAL A 73 17.63 -6.30 -8.37
C VAL A 73 16.25 -6.25 -7.74
N SER A 74 16.17 -6.31 -6.42
CA SER A 74 14.91 -6.14 -5.67
C SER A 74 15.09 -5.35 -4.38
N ALA A 75 13.97 -5.04 -3.74
CA ALA A 75 13.90 -4.41 -2.42
C ALA A 75 13.85 -5.46 -1.30
N ASN A 76 14.34 -5.14 -0.10
CA ASN A 76 14.24 -6.03 1.05
C ASN A 76 12.86 -6.09 1.71
N TYR A 77 11.82 -5.46 1.13
CA TYR A 77 10.44 -5.78 1.50
C TYR A 77 10.10 -7.20 1.03
N LYS A 78 9.80 -8.11 1.96
CA LYS A 78 9.69 -9.55 1.67
C LYS A 78 8.67 -9.87 0.59
N LEU A 79 7.57 -9.11 0.51
CA LEU A 79 6.57 -9.29 -0.54
C LEU A 79 7.11 -8.97 -1.94
N SER A 80 8.02 -7.99 -2.07
CA SER A 80 8.68 -7.66 -3.35
C SER A 80 9.60 -8.80 -3.79
N PHE A 81 10.35 -9.36 -2.85
CA PHE A 81 11.23 -10.49 -3.08
C PHE A 81 10.44 -11.76 -3.45
N ASP A 82 9.36 -12.06 -2.73
CA ASP A 82 8.50 -13.21 -3.01
C ASP A 82 7.81 -13.10 -4.38
N HIS A 83 7.30 -11.91 -4.74
CA HIS A 83 6.75 -11.67 -6.07
C HIS A 83 7.80 -11.85 -7.18
N LEU A 84 9.06 -11.50 -6.92
CA LEU A 84 10.14 -11.69 -7.89
C LEU A 84 10.47 -13.17 -8.08
N ARG A 85 10.78 -13.90 -7.00
CA ARG A 85 11.16 -15.32 -7.11
C ARG A 85 10.02 -16.20 -7.62
N ALA A 86 8.78 -15.92 -7.23
CA ALA A 86 7.61 -16.68 -7.68
C ALA A 86 7.31 -16.52 -9.16
N ALA A 87 7.79 -15.45 -9.79
CA ALA A 87 7.62 -15.19 -11.22
C ALA A 87 8.64 -15.94 -12.11
N LEU A 88 9.59 -16.67 -11.49
CA LEU A 88 10.76 -17.22 -12.18
C LEU A 88 10.93 -18.74 -11.96
N PRO A 89 9.86 -19.56 -12.09
CA PRO A 89 10.03 -21.01 -11.98
C PRO A 89 10.96 -21.53 -13.08
N GLY A 90 11.94 -22.35 -12.70
CA GLY A 90 12.89 -22.97 -13.64
C GLY A 90 13.97 -22.05 -14.20
N LEU A 91 14.09 -20.80 -13.70
CA LEU A 91 15.17 -19.90 -14.09
C LEU A 91 16.24 -19.83 -12.98
N ASP A 92 17.49 -20.06 -13.35
CA ASP A 92 18.63 -19.82 -12.47
C ASP A 92 19.08 -18.37 -12.56
N ALA A 93 18.97 -17.62 -11.45
CA ALA A 93 19.28 -16.20 -11.41
C ALA A 93 19.88 -15.77 -10.07
N TRP A 94 20.72 -14.74 -10.12
CA TRP A 94 21.18 -14.03 -8.94
C TRP A 94 20.16 -12.94 -8.58
N ILE A 95 19.76 -12.85 -7.32
CA ILE A 95 18.87 -11.78 -6.82
C ILE A 95 19.66 -10.91 -5.84
N LEU A 96 19.97 -9.68 -6.26
CA LEU A 96 20.59 -8.66 -5.42
C LEU A 96 19.51 -7.85 -4.70
N VAL A 97 19.36 -8.09 -3.40
CA VAL A 97 18.38 -7.44 -2.54
C VAL A 97 18.99 -6.23 -1.86
N LEU A 98 18.44 -5.04 -2.14
CA LEU A 98 18.87 -3.77 -1.55
C LEU A 98 18.19 -3.51 -0.21
N ASP A 99 18.86 -2.76 0.65
CA ASP A 99 18.27 -2.30 1.90
C ASP A 99 17.35 -1.10 1.67
N THR A 100 16.08 -1.34 1.86
CA THR A 100 15.01 -0.38 1.61
C THR A 100 14.16 -0.14 2.86
N ASP A 101 14.69 -0.49 4.05
CA ASP A 101 13.95 -0.46 5.33
C ASP A 101 12.63 -1.25 5.28
N GLY A 102 12.55 -2.32 4.48
CA GLY A 102 11.29 -3.06 4.29
C GLY A 102 10.24 -2.29 3.48
N VAL A 103 10.62 -1.31 2.67
CA VAL A 103 9.72 -0.60 1.75
C VAL A 103 9.78 -1.22 0.35
N ASN A 104 8.63 -1.33 -0.33
CA ASN A 104 8.59 -1.88 -1.69
C ASN A 104 9.43 -1.06 -2.69
N VAL A 105 9.73 -1.65 -3.85
CA VAL A 105 10.55 -1.06 -4.92
C VAL A 105 10.15 0.38 -5.28
N TRP A 106 8.88 0.61 -5.61
CA TRP A 106 8.44 1.91 -6.14
C TRP A 106 8.48 3.00 -5.08
N CYS A 107 7.95 2.71 -3.88
CA CYS A 107 7.96 3.65 -2.77
C CYS A 107 9.40 3.93 -2.29
N ALA A 108 10.26 2.91 -2.26
CA ALA A 108 11.65 3.06 -1.84
C ALA A 108 12.46 3.89 -2.85
N ALA A 109 12.25 3.69 -4.15
CA ALA A 109 12.90 4.48 -5.20
C ALA A 109 12.46 5.94 -5.14
N GLY A 110 11.14 6.20 -5.00
CA GLY A 110 10.62 7.56 -4.86
C GLY A 110 11.07 8.30 -3.60
N LYS A 111 11.50 7.56 -2.56
CA LYS A 111 12.06 8.10 -1.31
C LYS A 111 13.60 8.07 -1.25
N GLY A 112 14.27 7.64 -2.33
CA GLY A 112 15.74 7.56 -2.41
C GLY A 112 16.39 6.42 -1.61
N ARG A 113 15.61 5.50 -1.01
CA ARG A 113 16.16 4.33 -0.29
C ARG A 113 16.61 3.23 -1.26
N LEU A 114 15.83 2.99 -2.31
CA LEU A 114 16.28 2.20 -3.45
C LEU A 114 17.01 3.14 -4.42
N GLY A 115 18.26 3.45 -4.08
CA GLY A 115 19.07 4.47 -4.76
C GLY A 115 20.36 3.94 -5.38
N THR A 116 21.02 4.78 -6.17
CA THR A 116 22.31 4.48 -6.81
C THR A 116 23.39 4.08 -5.80
N GLU A 117 23.51 4.82 -4.70
CA GLU A 117 24.51 4.61 -3.66
C GLU A 117 24.31 3.27 -2.95
N GLU A 118 23.07 2.94 -2.60
CA GLU A 118 22.75 1.65 -1.97
C GLU A 118 23.00 0.50 -2.94
N LEU A 119 22.64 0.66 -4.21
CA LEU A 119 22.93 -0.34 -5.24
C LEU A 119 24.44 -0.58 -5.38
N VAL A 120 25.25 0.48 -5.48
CA VAL A 120 26.72 0.39 -5.54
C VAL A 120 27.27 -0.32 -4.30
N ARG A 121 26.82 0.09 -3.11
CA ARG A 121 27.23 -0.51 -1.83
C ARG A 121 26.95 -2.01 -1.83
N ARG A 122 25.76 -2.43 -2.29
CA ARG A 122 25.37 -3.85 -2.30
C ARG A 122 26.13 -4.67 -3.34
N VAL A 123 26.42 -4.11 -4.51
CA VAL A 123 27.29 -4.74 -5.52
C VAL A 123 28.67 -5.00 -4.94
N GLN A 124 29.26 -4.02 -4.25
CA GLN A 124 30.60 -4.15 -3.66
C GLN A 124 30.62 -5.09 -2.46
N ALA A 125 29.67 -4.94 -1.53
CA ALA A 125 29.60 -5.73 -0.31
C ALA A 125 29.35 -7.22 -0.59
N SER A 126 28.55 -7.54 -1.61
CA SER A 126 28.30 -8.94 -2.02
C SER A 126 29.44 -9.57 -2.83
N GLY A 127 30.46 -8.80 -3.22
CA GLY A 127 31.51 -9.29 -4.11
C GLY A 127 30.98 -9.70 -5.49
N LEU A 128 29.83 -9.16 -5.93
CA LEU A 128 29.14 -9.60 -7.15
C LEU A 128 30.06 -9.65 -8.39
N ALA A 129 31.05 -8.76 -8.45
CA ALA A 129 32.03 -8.70 -9.53
C ALA A 129 32.86 -9.97 -9.73
N SER A 130 33.05 -10.79 -8.68
CA SER A 130 33.73 -12.09 -8.76
C SER A 130 32.77 -13.27 -8.91
N VAL A 131 31.47 -13.05 -8.70
CA VAL A 131 30.44 -14.09 -8.83
C VAL A 131 29.95 -14.22 -10.27
N VAL A 132 29.84 -13.10 -11.00
CA VAL A 132 29.40 -13.08 -12.41
C VAL A 132 30.50 -12.59 -13.36
N SER A 133 30.51 -13.16 -14.56
CA SER A 133 31.44 -12.83 -15.65
C SER A 133 31.07 -11.52 -16.37
N HIS A 134 29.82 -11.09 -16.26
CA HIS A 134 29.30 -9.89 -16.89
C HIS A 134 29.16 -8.71 -15.91
N ARG A 135 28.79 -7.54 -16.44
CA ARG A 135 28.58 -6.29 -15.67
C ARG A 135 27.20 -5.69 -15.95
N ARG A 136 26.15 -6.51 -15.83
CA ARG A 136 24.76 -6.13 -16.13
C ARG A 136 23.86 -6.41 -14.94
N LEU A 137 23.05 -5.44 -14.55
CA LEU A 137 22.03 -5.55 -13.52
C LEU A 137 20.67 -5.30 -14.16
N ILE A 138 19.71 -6.18 -13.91
CA ILE A 138 18.33 -6.02 -14.35
C ILE A 138 17.54 -5.39 -13.21
N LEU A 139 17.18 -4.12 -13.37
CA LEU A 139 16.43 -3.37 -12.38
C LEU A 139 14.94 -3.40 -12.70
N PRO A 140 14.06 -3.38 -11.68
CA PRO A 140 12.64 -3.16 -11.92
C PRO A 140 12.41 -1.81 -12.62
N GLN A 141 11.43 -1.73 -13.52
CA GLN A 141 11.13 -0.48 -14.25
C GLN A 141 10.89 0.71 -13.30
N LEU A 142 10.24 0.45 -12.15
CA LEU A 142 9.86 1.47 -11.16
C LEU A 142 11.01 1.88 -10.21
N ALA A 143 12.21 1.31 -10.37
CA ALA A 143 13.42 1.78 -9.70
C ALA A 143 14.00 3.07 -10.34
N GLY A 144 13.57 3.40 -11.56
CA GLY A 144 14.08 4.54 -12.35
C GLY A 144 14.17 5.87 -11.60
N PRO A 145 13.17 6.28 -10.79
CA PRO A 145 13.24 7.54 -10.04
C PRO A 145 14.38 7.61 -9.01
N GLY A 146 14.89 6.47 -8.53
CA GLY A 146 15.95 6.42 -7.52
C GLY A 146 17.33 6.06 -8.05
N VAL A 147 17.43 5.47 -9.26
CA VAL A 147 18.69 4.94 -9.79
C VAL A 147 19.15 5.67 -11.05
N GLU A 148 20.34 6.24 -10.94
CA GLU A 148 21.06 6.91 -12.02
C GLU A 148 22.03 5.94 -12.71
N ALA A 149 21.62 5.39 -13.86
CA ALA A 149 22.37 4.37 -14.57
C ALA A 149 23.81 4.78 -14.96
N HIS A 150 24.00 6.05 -15.34
CA HIS A 150 25.32 6.58 -15.72
C HIS A 150 26.28 6.62 -14.51
N ARG A 151 25.77 7.01 -13.34
CA ARG A 151 26.54 7.11 -12.11
C ARG A 151 26.86 5.73 -11.54
N LEU A 152 25.92 4.78 -11.61
CA LEU A 152 26.16 3.37 -11.28
C LEU A 152 27.36 2.81 -12.08
N LYS A 153 27.37 2.99 -13.40
CA LYS A 153 28.47 2.53 -14.27
C LYS A 153 29.80 3.17 -13.88
N LYS A 154 29.80 4.47 -13.57
CA LYS A 154 31.01 5.19 -13.13
C LYS A 154 31.55 4.67 -11.79
N LEU A 155 30.68 4.30 -10.85
CA LEU A 155 31.07 3.95 -9.49
C LEU A 155 31.45 2.48 -9.30
N CYS A 156 30.82 1.55 -10.03
CA CYS A 156 31.10 0.11 -9.86
C CYS A 156 31.23 -0.67 -11.18
N GLY A 157 31.19 -0.01 -12.34
CA GLY A 157 31.35 -0.65 -13.65
C GLY A 157 30.12 -1.43 -14.14
N PHE A 158 29.11 -1.67 -13.30
CA PHE A 158 27.87 -2.34 -13.69
C PHE A 158 26.93 -1.42 -14.47
N GLN A 159 26.29 -1.98 -15.48
CA GLN A 159 25.30 -1.31 -16.31
C GLN A 159 23.89 -1.68 -15.84
N ALA A 160 23.07 -0.66 -15.60
CA ALA A 160 21.65 -0.84 -15.29
C ALA A 160 20.86 -1.06 -16.58
N VAL A 161 20.10 -2.16 -16.63
CA VAL A 161 19.08 -2.42 -17.63
C VAL A 161 17.74 -2.45 -16.92
N PHE A 162 16.85 -1.52 -17.27
CA PHE A 162 15.51 -1.48 -16.70
C PHE A 162 14.63 -2.53 -17.39
N GLY A 163 14.28 -3.56 -16.62
CA GLY A 163 13.36 -4.62 -17.00
C GLY A 163 11.89 -4.18 -16.92
N PRO A 164 10.94 -5.13 -16.94
CA PRO A 164 9.51 -4.85 -16.92
C PRO A 164 9.02 -4.29 -15.58
N VAL A 165 7.79 -3.74 -15.60
CA VAL A 165 7.03 -3.36 -14.39
C VAL A 165 6.62 -4.59 -13.59
N ARG A 166 6.20 -5.67 -14.27
CA ARG A 166 5.75 -6.92 -13.65
C ARG A 166 6.86 -7.95 -13.71
N ALA A 167 7.13 -8.60 -12.58
CA ALA A 167 8.10 -9.69 -12.52
C ALA A 167 7.72 -10.87 -13.44
N ALA A 168 6.42 -11.12 -13.66
CA ALA A 168 5.92 -12.16 -14.56
C ALA A 168 6.39 -12.00 -16.02
N ASP A 169 6.75 -10.79 -16.44
CA ASP A 169 7.23 -10.52 -17.79
C ASP A 169 8.75 -10.76 -17.94
N LEU A 170 9.47 -11.03 -16.83
CA LEU A 170 10.93 -11.20 -16.84
C LEU A 170 11.40 -12.35 -17.74
N PRO A 171 10.78 -13.54 -17.75
CA PRO A 171 11.23 -14.61 -18.64
C PRO A 171 11.20 -14.19 -20.12
N ALA A 172 10.10 -13.58 -20.57
CA ALA A 172 9.96 -13.08 -21.94
C ALA A 172 10.94 -11.94 -22.23
N PHE A 173 11.14 -11.03 -21.27
CA PHE A 173 12.11 -9.95 -21.37
C PHE A 173 13.55 -10.48 -21.54
N ILE A 174 13.96 -11.49 -20.77
CA ILE A 174 15.28 -12.11 -20.87
C ILE A 174 15.43 -12.83 -22.22
N ALA A 175 14.43 -13.62 -22.62
CA ALA A 175 14.41 -14.33 -23.90
C ALA A 175 14.50 -13.38 -25.10
N SER A 176 13.96 -12.17 -25.00
CA SER A 176 14.05 -11.13 -26.03
C SER A 176 15.40 -10.40 -26.12
N GLY A 177 16.42 -10.85 -25.38
CA GLY A 177 17.71 -10.17 -25.31
C GLY A 177 17.63 -8.86 -24.53
N PHE A 178 16.83 -8.82 -23.46
CA PHE A 178 16.69 -7.68 -22.55
C PHE A 178 16.05 -6.43 -23.19
N ARG A 179 15.10 -6.64 -24.11
CA ARG A 179 14.36 -5.56 -24.78
C ARG A 179 12.91 -5.52 -24.29
N ALA A 180 12.59 -4.55 -23.44
CA ALA A 180 11.25 -4.40 -22.89
C ALA A 180 10.27 -3.85 -23.93
N THR A 181 9.16 -4.55 -24.15
CA THR A 181 8.05 -4.09 -24.99
C THR A 181 7.34 -2.88 -24.38
N PRO A 182 6.58 -2.08 -25.16
CA PRO A 182 5.78 -0.99 -24.60
C PRO A 182 4.80 -1.44 -23.51
N GLN A 183 4.25 -2.65 -23.62
CA GLN A 183 3.31 -3.23 -22.65
C GLN A 183 3.98 -3.51 -21.31
N MET A 184 5.20 -4.07 -21.33
CA MET A 184 6.03 -4.33 -20.13
C MET A 184 6.35 -3.05 -19.33
N ARG A 185 6.27 -1.88 -19.96
CA ARG A 185 6.54 -0.58 -19.33
C ARG A 185 5.30 0.09 -18.73
N ARG A 186 4.10 -0.47 -18.94
CA ARG A 186 2.84 0.11 -18.48
C ARG A 186 2.36 -0.54 -17.18
N VAL A 187 1.93 0.28 -16.23
CA VAL A 187 1.24 -0.17 -15.02
C VAL A 187 -0.26 -0.26 -15.31
N SER A 188 -0.81 -1.47 -15.31
CA SER A 188 -2.26 -1.68 -15.22
C SER A 188 -2.72 -1.58 -13.77
N PHE A 189 -3.93 -1.06 -13.53
CA PHE A 189 -4.54 -0.98 -12.20
C PHE A 189 -6.02 -1.46 -12.22
N PRO A 190 -6.26 -2.73 -12.57
CA PRO A 190 -7.60 -3.32 -12.64
C PRO A 190 -8.27 -3.42 -11.26
N LEU A 191 -9.57 -3.75 -11.25
CA LEU A 191 -10.36 -3.89 -10.02
C LEU A 191 -9.71 -4.82 -9.00
N ALA A 192 -9.25 -6.00 -9.41
CA ALA A 192 -8.62 -6.97 -8.50
C ALA A 192 -7.42 -6.38 -7.73
N GLN A 193 -6.59 -5.55 -8.38
CA GLN A 193 -5.45 -4.92 -7.72
C GLN A 193 -5.87 -3.84 -6.73
N ARG A 194 -6.97 -3.14 -7.01
CA ARG A 194 -7.56 -2.16 -6.09
C ARG A 194 -8.14 -2.85 -4.86
N LEU A 195 -8.89 -3.94 -5.06
CA LEU A 195 -9.47 -4.72 -3.97
C LEU A 195 -8.42 -5.33 -3.04
N ILE A 196 -7.27 -5.79 -3.57
CA ILE A 196 -6.16 -6.32 -2.75
C ILE A 196 -5.56 -5.27 -1.80
N LEU A 197 -5.74 -3.98 -2.08
CA LEU A 197 -5.22 -2.87 -1.26
C LEU A 197 -6.23 -2.41 -0.20
N ILE A 198 -7.52 -2.65 -0.38
CA ILE A 198 -8.56 -2.21 0.57
C ILE A 198 -8.33 -2.71 2.01
N PRO A 199 -7.92 -3.97 2.29
CA PRO A 199 -7.83 -4.44 3.66
C PRO A 199 -6.85 -3.65 4.53
N VAL A 200 -5.69 -3.24 3.99
CA VAL A 200 -4.71 -2.46 4.78
C VAL A 200 -5.21 -1.04 5.04
N GLU A 201 -5.93 -0.45 4.09
CA GLU A 201 -6.56 0.86 4.25
C GLU A 201 -7.70 0.80 5.28
N LEU A 202 -8.49 -0.28 5.24
CA LEU A 202 -9.58 -0.50 6.19
C LEU A 202 -9.05 -0.70 7.60
N VAL A 203 -8.01 -1.51 7.81
CA VAL A 203 -7.37 -1.66 9.13
C VAL A 203 -6.80 -0.31 9.60
N GLY A 204 -6.20 0.46 8.69
CA GLY A 204 -5.73 1.81 8.94
C GLY A 204 -6.85 2.76 9.39
N ALA A 205 -8.07 2.64 8.86
CA ALA A 205 -9.21 3.43 9.28
C ALA A 205 -9.88 2.90 10.56
N LEU A 206 -9.98 1.56 10.69
CA LEU A 206 -10.65 0.87 11.79
C LEU A 206 -10.01 1.19 13.15
N GLN A 207 -8.70 1.43 13.22
CA GLN A 207 -8.04 1.83 14.47
C GLN A 207 -8.62 3.13 15.06
N TYR A 208 -9.08 4.05 14.21
CA TYR A 208 -9.74 5.29 14.64
C TYR A 208 -11.23 5.04 14.93
N TYR A 209 -11.88 4.21 14.11
CA TYR A 209 -13.29 3.85 14.30
C TYR A 209 -13.53 3.07 15.59
N LEU A 210 -12.54 2.28 16.05
CA LEU A 210 -12.59 1.58 17.32
C LEU A 210 -12.88 2.52 18.50
N TRP A 211 -12.40 3.77 18.43
CA TRP A 211 -12.66 4.79 19.43
C TRP A 211 -13.84 5.68 19.08
N LEU A 212 -14.03 6.01 17.80
CA LEU A 212 -15.12 6.87 17.34
C LEU A 212 -16.50 6.26 17.62
N LEU A 213 -16.71 4.99 17.27
CA LEU A 213 -18.02 4.33 17.39
C LEU A 213 -18.55 4.28 18.84
N PRO A 214 -17.78 3.82 19.84
CA PRO A 214 -18.24 3.88 21.23
C PRO A 214 -18.39 5.31 21.74
N ALA A 215 -17.56 6.26 21.28
CA ALA A 215 -17.72 7.66 21.65
C ALA A 215 -19.04 8.25 21.13
N LEU A 216 -19.46 7.91 19.91
CA LEU A 216 -20.76 8.32 19.37
C LEU A 216 -21.92 7.74 20.20
N ALA A 217 -21.88 6.44 20.52
CA ALA A 217 -22.91 5.80 21.33
C ALA A 217 -22.96 6.38 22.76
N LEU A 218 -21.80 6.67 23.35
CA LEU A 218 -21.69 7.30 24.67
C LEU A 218 -22.27 8.72 24.66
N LEU A 219 -21.92 9.55 23.68
CA LEU A 219 -22.43 10.92 23.56
C LEU A 219 -23.95 10.93 23.40
N ALA A 220 -24.51 10.04 22.58
CA ALA A 220 -25.95 9.87 22.45
C ALA A 220 -26.61 9.48 23.78
N GLY A 221 -26.02 8.52 24.52
CA GLY A 221 -26.52 8.13 25.83
C GLY A 221 -26.47 9.27 26.86
N LEU A 222 -25.41 10.08 26.86
CA LEU A 222 -25.31 11.27 27.71
C LEU A 222 -26.36 12.33 27.35
N GLY A 223 -26.65 12.52 26.06
CA GLY A 223 -27.75 13.35 25.58
C GLY A 223 -29.12 12.88 26.11
N GLY A 224 -29.34 11.57 26.11
CA GLY A 224 -30.55 10.96 26.68
C GLY A 224 -30.74 11.19 28.18
N LEU A 225 -29.64 11.28 28.94
CA LEU A 225 -29.71 11.65 30.36
C LEU A 225 -30.12 13.11 30.57
N ALA A 226 -29.68 14.02 29.68
CA ALA A 226 -30.02 15.43 29.77
C ALA A 226 -31.53 15.70 29.51
N HIS A 227 -32.19 14.88 28.68
CA HIS A 227 -33.60 15.06 28.27
C HIS A 227 -34.57 14.07 28.96
N GLY A 228 -34.07 13.26 29.90
CA GLY A 228 -34.90 12.31 30.65
C GLY A 228 -35.31 11.05 29.86
N ALA A 229 -34.86 10.86 28.62
CA ALA A 229 -35.10 9.65 27.82
C ALA A 229 -34.34 8.42 28.34
N GLY A 230 -33.29 8.66 29.15
CA GLY A 230 -32.46 7.62 29.75
C GLY A 230 -31.30 7.18 28.86
N PHE A 231 -30.18 6.83 29.49
CA PHE A 231 -28.91 6.56 28.81
C PHE A 231 -29.01 5.42 27.78
N ALA A 232 -29.55 4.27 28.19
CA ALA A 232 -29.58 3.08 27.35
C ALA A 232 -30.50 3.25 26.14
N ALA A 233 -31.63 3.92 26.30
CA ALA A 233 -32.58 4.14 25.22
C ALA A 233 -31.99 5.07 24.15
N ALA A 234 -31.41 6.21 24.55
CA ALA A 234 -30.79 7.14 23.61
C ALA A 234 -29.52 6.58 22.94
N ALA A 235 -28.67 5.86 23.69
CA ALA A 235 -27.52 5.17 23.11
C ALA A 235 -27.96 4.12 22.07
N TRP A 236 -29.08 3.44 22.30
CA TRP A 236 -29.63 2.45 21.36
C TRP A 236 -30.33 3.08 20.15
N GLN A 237 -31.03 4.20 20.32
CA GLN A 237 -31.74 4.85 19.22
C GLN A 237 -30.79 5.77 18.44
N ASP A 238 -30.41 6.91 19.04
CA ASP A 238 -29.58 7.91 18.36
C ASP A 238 -28.14 7.44 18.16
N GLY A 239 -27.59 6.72 19.13
CA GLY A 239 -26.24 6.19 19.07
C GLY A 239 -26.08 5.12 17.99
N LEU A 240 -27.06 4.23 17.83
CA LEU A 240 -27.02 3.20 16.77
C LEU A 240 -27.06 3.84 15.38
N TRP A 241 -27.91 4.84 15.15
CA TRP A 241 -27.96 5.54 13.86
C TRP A 241 -26.69 6.32 13.56
N ALA A 242 -26.08 6.93 14.58
CA ALA A 242 -24.76 7.56 14.46
C ALA A 242 -23.67 6.54 14.06
N VAL A 243 -23.67 5.36 14.69
CA VAL A 243 -22.75 4.27 14.36
C VAL A 243 -22.97 3.76 12.94
N ILE A 244 -24.22 3.53 12.54
CA ILE A 244 -24.59 3.09 11.18
C ILE A 244 -24.13 4.12 10.14
N ALA A 245 -24.39 5.41 10.37
CA ALA A 245 -23.98 6.48 9.48
C ALA A 245 -22.45 6.58 9.34
N ALA A 246 -21.71 6.48 10.45
CA ALA A 246 -20.25 6.44 10.43
C ALA A 246 -19.73 5.22 9.64
N LEU A 247 -20.27 4.02 9.89
CA LEU A 247 -19.89 2.80 9.16
C LEU A 247 -20.23 2.89 7.66
N LEU A 248 -21.34 3.51 7.29
CA LEU A 248 -21.67 3.80 5.89
C LEU A 248 -20.64 4.75 5.26
N ALA A 249 -20.21 5.79 5.97
CA ALA A 249 -19.14 6.68 5.49
C ALA A 249 -17.80 5.94 5.30
N LEU A 250 -17.47 5.03 6.21
CA LEU A 250 -16.29 4.15 6.11
C LEU A 250 -16.37 3.25 4.87
N ALA A 251 -17.50 2.56 4.68
CA ALA A 251 -17.72 1.71 3.52
C ALA A 251 -17.66 2.51 2.21
N ALA A 252 -18.26 3.70 2.18
CA ALA A 252 -18.23 4.58 1.02
C ALA A 252 -16.81 5.05 0.66
N GLY A 253 -16.05 5.55 1.63
CA GLY A 253 -14.74 6.17 1.39
C GLY A 253 -13.58 5.17 1.29
N ALA A 254 -13.57 4.14 2.13
CA ALA A 254 -12.46 3.18 2.20
C ALA A 254 -12.66 1.94 1.31
N VAL A 255 -13.90 1.60 0.93
CA VAL A 255 -14.20 0.42 0.11
C VAL A 255 -14.75 0.80 -1.26
N ALA A 256 -15.88 1.50 -1.31
CA ALA A 256 -16.55 1.82 -2.56
C ALA A 256 -15.73 2.78 -3.43
N ALA A 257 -15.12 3.82 -2.85
CA ALA A 257 -14.32 4.77 -3.63
C ALA A 257 -13.11 4.12 -4.33
N PRO A 258 -12.26 3.31 -3.68
CA PRO A 258 -11.23 2.54 -4.37
C PRO A 258 -11.77 1.53 -5.39
N ALA A 259 -12.85 0.82 -5.05
CA ALA A 259 -13.45 -0.19 -5.93
C ALA A 259 -14.04 0.44 -7.21
N LEU A 260 -14.58 1.65 -7.13
CA LEU A 260 -15.22 2.34 -8.25
C LEU A 260 -14.32 3.39 -8.93
N LEU A 261 -13.07 3.52 -8.49
CA LEU A 261 -12.16 4.63 -8.81
C LEU A 261 -12.14 5.11 -10.29
N PRO A 262 -12.07 4.26 -11.33
CA PRO A 262 -12.07 4.71 -12.73
C PRO A 262 -13.38 5.34 -13.19
N TRP A 263 -14.51 4.92 -12.61
CA TRP A 263 -15.85 5.34 -13.02
C TRP A 263 -16.35 6.57 -12.25
N LEU A 264 -15.74 6.89 -11.11
CA LEU A 264 -16.15 8.03 -10.29
C LEU A 264 -15.78 9.36 -10.96
N PRO A 265 -16.70 10.34 -11.02
CA PRO A 265 -16.43 11.63 -11.66
C PRO A 265 -15.31 12.42 -10.99
N GLY A 266 -14.59 13.20 -11.79
CA GLY A 266 -13.53 14.10 -11.32
C GLY A 266 -12.13 13.49 -11.29
N ARG A 267 -11.13 14.36 -11.13
CA ARG A 267 -9.71 13.97 -11.07
C ARG A 267 -9.19 13.79 -9.64
N ALA A 268 -9.69 14.59 -8.70
CA ALA A 268 -9.30 14.60 -7.30
C ALA A 268 -9.88 13.39 -6.54
N PHE A 269 -9.10 12.79 -5.65
CA PHE A 269 -9.55 11.67 -4.80
C PHE A 269 -10.64 12.08 -3.81
N SER A 270 -10.55 13.27 -3.25
CA SER A 270 -11.59 13.92 -2.44
C SER A 270 -12.93 13.99 -3.17
N LEU A 271 -12.92 14.41 -4.45
CA LEU A 271 -14.14 14.46 -5.25
C LEU A 271 -14.64 13.05 -5.61
N LYS A 272 -13.73 12.12 -5.93
CA LYS A 272 -14.11 10.72 -6.15
C LYS A 272 -14.73 10.09 -4.90
N GLY A 273 -14.19 10.35 -3.71
CA GLY A 273 -14.74 9.89 -2.43
C GLY A 273 -16.05 10.57 -2.05
N LEU A 274 -16.31 11.78 -2.55
CA LEU A 274 -17.56 12.50 -2.33
C LEU A 274 -18.75 11.74 -2.94
N TRP A 275 -18.61 11.19 -4.15
CA TRP A 275 -19.74 10.55 -4.85
C TRP A 275 -20.32 9.31 -4.13
N PRO A 276 -19.51 8.31 -3.71
CA PRO A 276 -20.01 7.23 -2.85
C PRO A 276 -20.53 7.75 -1.52
N GLY A 277 -19.96 8.83 -0.99
CA GLY A 277 -20.43 9.47 0.23
C GLY A 277 -21.82 10.09 0.09
N LEU A 278 -22.10 10.77 -1.02
CA LEU A 278 -23.41 11.31 -1.36
C LEU A 278 -24.43 10.18 -1.58
N ALA A 279 -24.03 9.09 -2.24
CA ALA A 279 -24.87 7.91 -2.38
C ALA A 279 -25.18 7.28 -1.01
N ALA A 280 -24.20 7.18 -0.11
CA ALA A 280 -24.40 6.70 1.24
C ALA A 280 -25.28 7.63 2.08
N ALA A 281 -25.17 8.94 1.91
CA ALA A 281 -26.05 9.93 2.55
C ALA A 281 -27.50 9.82 2.03
N ALA A 282 -27.69 9.62 0.72
CA ALA A 282 -29.00 9.38 0.14
C ALA A 282 -29.62 8.07 0.67
N LEU A 283 -28.83 6.99 0.76
CA LEU A 283 -29.28 5.76 1.42
C LEU A 283 -29.67 6.04 2.87
N LEU A 284 -28.84 6.74 3.63
CA LEU A 284 -29.14 7.08 5.02
C LEU A 284 -30.47 7.85 5.14
N TRP A 285 -30.75 8.80 4.24
CA TRP A 285 -32.04 9.49 4.19
C TRP A 285 -33.22 8.53 4.04
N PHE A 286 -33.17 7.62 3.06
CA PHE A 286 -34.27 6.71 2.78
C PHE A 286 -34.58 5.74 3.93
N TRP A 287 -33.54 5.36 4.68
CA TRP A 287 -33.65 4.43 5.80
C TRP A 287 -33.71 5.12 7.16
N TRP A 288 -33.68 6.45 7.21
CA TRP A 288 -33.73 7.20 8.47
C TRP A 288 -35.09 7.03 9.16
N PRO A 289 -35.16 6.88 10.48
CA PRO A 289 -36.45 6.84 11.19
C PRO A 289 -37.20 8.16 11.06
N GLY A 290 -38.40 8.10 10.49
CA GLY A 290 -39.23 9.28 10.26
C GLY A 290 -38.62 10.28 9.26
N PRO A 291 -38.34 9.86 8.01
CA PRO A 291 -37.78 10.77 7.02
C PRO A 291 -38.83 11.83 6.66
N ALA A 292 -38.51 13.10 6.89
CA ALA A 292 -39.40 14.24 6.66
C ALA A 292 -38.67 15.37 5.96
N TRP A 293 -39.41 16.21 5.24
CA TRP A 293 -38.90 17.43 4.62
C TRP A 293 -39.50 18.67 5.32
N PRO A 294 -38.69 19.55 5.91
CA PRO A 294 -37.22 19.51 6.01
C PRO A 294 -36.70 18.44 7.00
N PRO A 295 -35.48 17.89 6.81
CA PRO A 295 -34.90 16.96 7.78
C PRO A 295 -34.70 17.58 9.14
N GLY A 296 -34.85 16.76 10.18
CA GLY A 296 -34.44 17.13 11.53
C GLY A 296 -32.93 17.38 11.64
N PRO A 297 -32.48 18.00 12.74
CA PRO A 297 -31.07 18.39 12.93
C PRO A 297 -30.11 17.18 12.93
N ALA A 298 -30.53 16.04 13.51
CA ALA A 298 -29.72 14.82 13.51
C ALA A 298 -29.48 14.26 12.09
N LEU A 299 -30.53 14.14 11.28
CA LEU A 299 -30.38 13.67 9.90
C LEU A 299 -29.55 14.66 9.08
N THR A 300 -29.82 15.96 9.21
CA THR A 300 -29.05 17.02 8.53
C THR A 300 -27.55 16.94 8.86
N ALA A 301 -27.21 16.69 10.13
CA ALA A 301 -25.84 16.50 10.56
C ALA A 301 -25.16 15.33 9.84
N TRP A 302 -25.82 14.17 9.78
CA TRP A 302 -25.25 12.98 9.13
C TRP A 302 -25.21 13.08 7.60
N LEU A 303 -26.15 13.79 6.97
CA LEU A 303 -26.07 14.12 5.54
C LEU A 303 -24.86 14.99 5.19
N LEU A 304 -24.31 15.75 6.15
CA LEU A 304 -23.06 16.51 5.99
C LEU A 304 -21.82 15.67 6.37
N LEU A 305 -21.89 14.92 7.47
CA LEU A 305 -20.77 14.12 7.97
C LEU A 305 -20.41 12.97 7.03
N VAL A 306 -21.40 12.21 6.52
CA VAL A 306 -21.15 11.01 5.71
C VAL A 306 -20.36 11.34 4.43
N PRO A 307 -20.74 12.34 3.61
CA PRO A 307 -19.96 12.70 2.43
C PRO A 307 -18.59 13.29 2.77
N ALA A 308 -18.49 14.08 3.84
CA ALA A 308 -17.23 14.68 4.29
C ALA A 308 -16.21 13.60 4.72
N LEU A 309 -16.65 12.63 5.54
CA LEU A 309 -15.84 11.51 5.99
C LEU A 309 -15.46 10.58 4.83
N SER A 310 -16.40 10.24 3.96
CA SER A 310 -16.12 9.43 2.76
C SER A 310 -15.09 10.10 1.84
N SER A 311 -15.25 11.41 1.61
CA SER A 311 -14.33 12.23 0.83
C SER A 311 -12.92 12.27 1.44
N PHE A 312 -12.82 12.39 2.77
CA PHE A 312 -11.55 12.37 3.48
C PHE A 312 -10.88 10.99 3.43
N LEU A 313 -11.63 9.92 3.72
CA LEU A 313 -11.11 8.55 3.73
C LEU A 313 -10.58 8.12 2.35
N ALA A 314 -11.20 8.57 1.27
CA ALA A 314 -10.72 8.29 -0.09
C ALA A 314 -9.31 8.87 -0.35
N LEU A 315 -8.89 9.94 0.35
CA LEU A 315 -7.55 10.52 0.21
C LEU A 315 -6.44 9.56 0.67
N ASN A 316 -6.73 8.62 1.57
CA ASN A 316 -5.74 7.61 1.99
C ASN A 316 -5.29 6.73 0.81
N PHE A 317 -6.19 6.46 -0.14
CA PHE A 317 -5.89 5.64 -1.31
C PHE A 317 -4.95 6.32 -2.34
N THR A 318 -4.67 7.61 -2.18
CA THR A 318 -3.75 8.33 -3.08
C THR A 318 -2.36 7.68 -3.11
N GLY A 319 -1.86 7.23 -1.95
CA GLY A 319 -0.57 6.55 -1.81
C GLY A 319 -0.52 5.11 -2.33
N ALA A 320 -1.69 4.53 -2.62
CA ALA A 320 -1.88 3.18 -3.11
C ALA A 320 -2.22 3.13 -4.62
N SER A 321 -2.40 4.29 -5.26
CA SER A 321 -2.83 4.42 -6.65
C SER A 321 -1.70 4.85 -7.59
N ASN A 322 -1.89 4.59 -8.89
CA ASN A 322 -1.01 5.09 -9.95
C ASN A 322 -1.51 6.41 -10.59
N TYR A 323 -2.48 7.10 -9.98
CA TYR A 323 -3.14 8.26 -10.59
C TYR A 323 -2.50 9.59 -10.19
N THR A 324 -1.79 9.61 -9.07
CA THR A 324 -1.38 10.85 -8.40
C THR A 324 0.13 11.03 -8.35
N SER A 325 0.55 12.29 -8.29
CA SER A 325 1.91 12.70 -7.93
C SER A 325 1.90 13.34 -6.53
N LEU A 326 3.04 13.32 -5.84
CA LEU A 326 3.16 13.91 -4.50
C LEU A 326 2.74 15.39 -4.47
N SER A 327 3.14 16.17 -5.48
CA SER A 327 2.77 17.59 -5.60
C SER A 327 1.26 17.76 -5.84
N GLY A 328 0.66 16.88 -6.65
CA GLY A 328 -0.78 16.86 -6.90
C GLY A 328 -1.58 16.59 -5.62
N VAL A 329 -1.20 15.56 -4.86
CA VAL A 329 -1.85 15.21 -3.58
C VAL A 329 -1.72 16.35 -2.58
N LYS A 330 -0.54 16.95 -2.43
CA LYS A 330 -0.35 18.11 -1.53
C LYS A 330 -1.26 19.29 -1.89
N LYS A 331 -1.40 19.59 -3.19
CA LYS A 331 -2.29 20.66 -3.68
C LYS A 331 -3.76 20.33 -3.41
N GLU A 332 -4.15 19.08 -3.61
CA GLU A 332 -5.50 18.59 -3.34
C GLU A 332 -5.84 18.70 -1.85
N MET A 333 -4.99 18.15 -0.97
CA MET A 333 -5.20 18.17 0.47
C MET A 333 -5.35 19.60 1.01
N ARG A 334 -4.53 20.55 0.53
CA ARG A 334 -4.60 21.96 0.95
C ARG A 334 -5.96 22.61 0.65
N ARG A 335 -6.70 22.11 -0.35
CA ARG A 335 -8.01 22.63 -0.73
C ARG A 335 -9.16 21.82 -0.12
N ALA A 336 -9.07 20.49 -0.17
CA ALA A 336 -10.15 19.61 0.24
C ALA A 336 -10.27 19.46 1.75
N VAL A 337 -9.14 19.31 2.47
CA VAL A 337 -9.14 19.01 3.91
C VAL A 337 -9.79 20.13 4.74
N PRO A 338 -9.54 21.43 4.51
CA PRO A 338 -10.23 22.49 5.24
C PRO A 338 -11.76 22.45 5.06
N VAL A 339 -12.23 22.17 3.84
CA VAL A 339 -13.67 22.07 3.54
C VAL A 339 -14.29 20.85 4.22
N GLN A 340 -13.59 19.71 4.18
CA GLN A 340 -14.02 18.48 4.89
C GLN A 340 -14.09 18.69 6.40
N ILE A 341 -13.11 19.39 6.99
CA ILE A 341 -13.09 19.73 8.42
C ILE A 341 -14.25 20.67 8.75
N ALA A 342 -14.48 21.72 7.95
CA ALA A 342 -15.59 22.64 8.17
C ALA A 342 -16.95 21.92 8.12
N ALA A 343 -17.16 21.06 7.11
CA ALA A 343 -18.37 20.25 7.00
C ALA A 343 -18.53 19.27 8.18
N ALA A 344 -17.44 18.62 8.61
CA ALA A 344 -17.47 17.72 9.75
C ALA A 344 -17.73 18.45 11.08
N ALA A 345 -17.16 19.64 11.28
CA ALA A 345 -17.40 20.46 12.46
C ALA A 345 -18.83 20.97 12.54
N LEU A 346 -19.39 21.45 11.41
CA LEU A 346 -20.79 21.86 11.32
C LEU A 346 -21.73 20.68 11.55
N GLY A 347 -21.48 19.53 10.92
CA GLY A 347 -22.26 18.33 11.12
C GLY A 347 -22.20 17.82 12.57
N LEU A 348 -21.02 17.78 13.19
CA LEU A 348 -20.87 17.40 14.59
C LEU A 348 -21.61 18.38 15.51
N GLY A 349 -21.51 19.68 15.27
CA GLY A 349 -22.23 20.70 16.04
C GLY A 349 -23.75 20.54 15.94
N LEU A 350 -24.28 20.28 14.74
CA LEU A 350 -25.70 20.01 14.52
C LEU A 350 -26.16 18.71 15.19
N TRP A 351 -25.33 17.67 15.18
CA TRP A 351 -25.65 16.42 15.85
C TRP A 351 -25.65 16.57 17.37
N LEU A 352 -24.67 17.27 17.92
CA LEU A 352 -24.63 17.60 19.35
C LEU A 352 -25.84 18.45 19.76
N TYR A 353 -26.22 19.44 18.95
CA TYR A 353 -27.45 20.19 19.15
C TYR A 353 -28.68 19.26 19.15
N ALA A 354 -28.76 18.32 18.20
CA ALA A 354 -29.88 17.39 18.10
C ALA A 354 -30.02 16.48 19.33
N ILE A 355 -28.93 16.01 19.92
CA ILE A 355 -28.98 15.08 21.06
C ILE A 355 -29.02 15.79 22.43
N PHE A 356 -28.64 17.07 22.50
CA PHE A 356 -28.56 17.82 23.76
C PHE A 356 -29.53 19.00 23.89
N LEU A 357 -30.19 19.44 22.83
CA LEU A 357 -30.95 20.70 22.85
C LEU A 357 -32.24 20.70 22.01
N ALA A 358 -32.51 19.65 21.21
CA ALA A 358 -33.67 19.55 20.34
C ALA A 358 -34.67 18.51 20.85
#